data_AF-A0A9Q0NY69-F1
#
_entry.id   AF-A0A9Q0NY69-F1
#
_cell.length_a   1.000
_cell.length_b   1.000
_cell.length_c   1.000
_cell.angle_alpha   90.00
_cell.angle_beta   90.00
_cell.angle_gamma   90.00
#
_symmetry.space_group_name_H-M   'P 1'
#
loop_
_entity.id
_entity.type
_entity.pdbx_description
1 polymer ?
#
loop_
_entity_poly.entity_id
_entity_poly.type
_entity_poly.pdbx_seq_one_letter_code
_entity_poly.pdbx_strand_id
1 'polypeptide(L)'
;MKNLNFAGLCLLLGMLVLEALVAEGFNYGDALDKTLMFFEAQRSGKLPANQRVKWRGDSGLKDGYLQGVNLVGGYYDAGDHVKFGLPMAYTVTMLAWGAIDFRKELTDLDQMGYALWSIGWGTDYFMKAHTQPNVLWAQLFTFADRYRGLYDDSIQNAKQFYTSSGYSILLEGRGGAYTSTLKQYQAKANYFACACLQKNDGYNIHKTPGGLMYVREWNNLQYASAAAFLLAVYSDSLSAANAKLTCPEGQIPPQELLDFARSQADYFLGKNPKSMSYLVGYGPQYPIHVHHRGSSIASIFSLRSTVQCVQGFEAWYRRPEGNPNVIYGALVGGPDQNDNFSDDRSNYEQTEPTLSGCAPLVGLFSKLQSVSGAAGNYHEKAPVPHPATPPSYHETRKTQEPSKSQEAPVEFLHSITKTWTVGPTTYYRHRVIIKNKSEKPVKDLKLVVEGLTGSIWGLIPAQQRNTYELPQWQKVLQPGSECSFVYVQGGPQAKVTVQSYN
;
A
#
# COMPACT_ATOMS: atom_id res chain seq x y z
N MET A 1 17.66 -36.11 58.68
CA MET A 1 17.12 -34.75 58.46
C MET A 1 18.27 -33.84 58.05
N LYS A 2 18.46 -33.61 56.75
CA LYS A 2 19.36 -32.55 56.24
C LYS A 2 18.43 -31.49 55.66
N ASN A 3 18.48 -30.30 56.24
CA ASN A 3 17.68 -29.14 55.86
C ASN A 3 17.95 -28.81 54.39
N LEU A 4 16.96 -29.09 53.54
CA LEU A 4 16.94 -28.59 52.17
C LEU A 4 16.80 -27.07 52.27
N ASN A 5 17.80 -26.36 51.74
CA ASN A 5 17.91 -24.90 51.83
C ASN A 5 16.80 -24.25 50.98
N PHE A 6 15.64 -24.03 51.60
CA PHE A 6 14.44 -23.45 50.97
C PHE A 6 14.72 -22.09 50.31
N ALA A 7 15.69 -21.32 50.83
CA ALA A 7 16.10 -20.05 50.25
C ALA A 7 16.78 -20.22 48.88
N GLY A 8 17.57 -21.28 48.68
CA GLY A 8 18.23 -21.56 47.40
C GLY A 8 17.26 -22.01 46.32
N LEU A 9 16.22 -22.76 46.70
CA LEU A 9 15.18 -23.21 45.77
C LEU A 9 14.28 -22.05 45.31
N CYS A 10 13.93 -21.11 46.20
CA CYS A 10 13.18 -19.91 45.85
C CYS A 10 13.99 -18.90 45.01
N LEU A 11 15.32 -18.81 45.19
CA LEU A 11 16.19 -17.98 44.36
C LEU A 11 16.40 -18.57 42.96
N LEU A 12 16.49 -19.90 42.83
CA LEU A 12 16.55 -20.58 41.54
C LEU A 12 15.21 -20.54 40.80
N LEU A 13 14.08 -20.72 41.49
CA LEU A 13 12.74 -20.49 40.92
C LEU A 13 12.52 -19.01 40.58
N GLY A 14 13.03 -18.08 41.38
CA GLY A 14 12.99 -16.64 41.10
C GLY A 14 13.83 -16.24 39.89
N MET A 15 15.01 -16.85 39.70
CA MET A 15 15.83 -16.63 38.51
C MET A 15 15.29 -17.34 37.26
N LEU A 16 14.71 -18.55 37.40
CA LEU A 16 14.02 -19.25 36.30
C LEU A 16 12.70 -18.57 35.89
N VAL A 17 12.04 -17.85 36.80
CA VAL A 17 10.87 -17.02 36.49
C VAL A 17 11.27 -15.65 35.92
N LEU A 18 12.48 -15.15 36.21
CA LEU A 18 12.99 -13.91 35.60
C LEU A 18 13.48 -14.12 34.16
N GLU A 19 13.92 -15.33 33.80
CA GLU A 19 14.28 -15.70 32.42
C GLU A 19 13.06 -16.05 31.53
N ALA A 20 11.84 -16.12 32.09
CA ALA A 20 10.62 -16.45 31.36
C ALA A 20 9.66 -15.26 31.11
N LEU A 21 10.10 -14.02 31.34
CA LEU A 21 9.50 -12.84 30.71
C LEU A 21 10.29 -12.52 29.44
N VAL A 22 10.24 -13.44 28.48
CA VAL A 22 10.37 -13.02 27.08
C VAL A 22 9.22 -12.04 26.89
N ALA A 23 9.53 -10.75 26.76
CA ALA A 23 8.54 -9.78 26.34
C ALA A 23 7.90 -10.35 25.07
N GLU A 24 6.64 -10.77 25.17
CA GLU A 24 5.92 -11.32 24.02
C GLU A 24 5.98 -10.24 22.94
N GLY A 25 6.72 -10.53 21.87
CA GLY A 25 6.91 -9.56 20.78
C GLY A 25 5.55 -9.20 20.20
N PHE A 26 5.39 -7.95 19.74
CA PHE A 26 4.18 -7.56 19.04
C PHE A 26 4.00 -8.41 17.77
N ASN A 27 2.76 -8.84 17.50
CA ASN A 27 2.40 -9.54 16.28
C ASN A 27 2.22 -8.53 15.14
N TYR A 28 3.32 -8.16 14.48
CA TYR A 28 3.29 -7.22 13.36
C TYR A 28 2.50 -7.76 12.15
N GLY A 29 2.37 -9.08 11.99
CA GLY A 29 1.51 -9.68 10.98
C GLY A 29 0.03 -9.33 11.19
N ASP A 30 -0.46 -9.45 12.42
CA ASP A 30 -1.82 -9.04 12.76
C ASP A 30 -2.03 -7.53 12.61
N ALA A 31 -1.03 -6.72 12.99
CA ALA A 31 -1.05 -5.28 12.77
C ALA A 31 -1.13 -4.94 11.27
N LEU A 32 -0.34 -5.62 10.43
CA LEU A 32 -0.33 -5.47 8.97
C LEU A 32 -1.68 -5.82 8.34
N ASP A 33 -2.27 -6.96 8.70
CA ASP A 33 -3.55 -7.40 8.16
C ASP A 33 -4.65 -6.36 8.44
N LYS A 34 -4.69 -5.86 9.68
CA LYS A 34 -5.59 -4.79 10.10
C LYS A 34 -5.32 -3.49 9.34
N THR A 35 -4.06 -3.06 9.20
CA THR A 35 -3.71 -1.86 8.42
C THR A 35 -4.21 -1.96 6.96
N LEU A 36 -4.19 -3.16 6.36
CA LEU A 36 -4.77 -3.36 5.02
C LEU A 36 -6.30 -3.29 5.02
N MET A 37 -6.96 -3.74 6.10
CA MET A 37 -8.41 -3.54 6.28
C MET A 37 -8.79 -2.05 6.42
N PHE A 38 -7.92 -1.20 7.00
CA PHE A 38 -8.17 0.25 7.05
C PHE A 38 -8.33 0.84 5.64
N PHE A 39 -7.49 0.46 4.68
CA PHE A 39 -7.66 0.92 3.29
C PHE A 39 -8.98 0.47 2.69
N GLU A 40 -9.43 -0.77 2.94
CA GLU A 40 -10.77 -1.22 2.56
C GLU A 40 -11.87 -0.35 3.19
N ALA A 41 -11.69 0.02 4.46
CA ALA A 41 -12.60 0.89 5.19
C ALA A 41 -12.60 2.35 4.71
N GLN A 42 -11.59 2.80 3.94
CA GLN A 42 -11.53 4.14 3.35
C GLN A 42 -12.06 4.22 1.90
N ARG A 43 -12.35 3.10 1.25
CA ARG A 43 -12.76 3.09 -0.18
C ARG A 43 -14.02 3.92 -0.41
N SER A 44 -14.02 4.81 -1.41
CA SER A 44 -15.22 5.44 -1.98
C SER A 44 -15.59 4.75 -3.30
N GLY A 45 -16.84 4.85 -3.72
CA GLY A 45 -17.34 4.26 -4.96
C GLY A 45 -18.14 2.97 -4.73
N LYS A 46 -18.27 2.17 -5.80
CA LYS A 46 -18.91 0.86 -5.74
C LYS A 46 -17.97 -0.17 -5.16
N LEU A 47 -18.30 -0.73 -4.01
CA LEU A 47 -17.43 -1.61 -3.25
C LEU A 47 -17.44 -3.05 -3.81
N PRO A 48 -16.31 -3.78 -3.74
CA PRO A 48 -16.27 -5.19 -4.13
C PRO A 48 -17.12 -6.04 -3.17
N ALA A 49 -17.90 -6.99 -3.72
CA ALA A 49 -18.73 -7.87 -2.90
C ALA A 49 -17.92 -8.72 -1.89
N ASN A 50 -16.66 -9.01 -2.22
CA ASN A 50 -15.74 -9.81 -1.41
C ASN A 50 -14.87 -8.99 -0.45
N GLN A 51 -15.07 -7.68 -0.31
CA GLN A 51 -14.35 -6.87 0.69
C GLN A 51 -14.59 -7.41 2.12
N ARG A 52 -13.57 -7.34 2.97
CA ARG A 52 -13.61 -7.82 4.37
C ARG A 52 -14.40 -6.88 5.29
N VAL A 53 -14.30 -5.58 5.07
CA VAL A 53 -15.02 -4.56 5.85
C VAL A 53 -16.51 -4.55 5.51
N LYS A 54 -17.33 -5.21 6.35
CA LYS A 54 -18.76 -5.44 6.08
C LYS A 54 -19.71 -4.31 6.46
N TRP A 55 -19.26 -3.37 7.28
CA TRP A 55 -20.10 -2.24 7.73
C TRP A 55 -20.13 -1.07 6.72
N ARG A 56 -19.29 -1.10 5.69
CA ARG A 56 -19.25 -0.12 4.59
C ARG A 56 -20.15 -0.54 3.43
N GLY A 57 -20.86 0.42 2.83
CA GLY A 57 -21.62 0.24 1.59
C GLY A 57 -21.16 1.20 0.48
N ASP A 58 -21.74 1.04 -0.72
CA ASP A 58 -21.47 1.89 -1.88
C ASP A 58 -21.67 3.38 -1.56
N SER A 59 -20.73 4.24 -1.96
CA SER A 59 -20.77 5.68 -1.70
C SER A 59 -20.15 6.48 -2.84
N GLY A 60 -20.39 7.81 -2.90
CA GLY A 60 -19.76 8.66 -3.93
C GLY A 60 -20.09 8.27 -5.38
N LEU A 61 -21.24 7.60 -5.63
CA LEU A 61 -21.58 7.04 -6.94
C LEU A 61 -21.89 8.08 -8.02
N LYS A 62 -21.97 9.36 -7.64
CA LYS A 62 -22.20 10.50 -8.54
C LYS A 62 -20.98 11.43 -8.62
N ASP A 63 -19.83 11.04 -8.09
CA ASP A 63 -18.61 11.84 -8.13
C ASP A 63 -18.24 12.17 -9.58
N GLY A 64 -18.09 13.46 -9.89
CA GLY A 64 -17.77 13.99 -11.21
C GLY A 64 -18.97 14.15 -12.17
N TYR A 65 -20.18 13.69 -11.80
CA TYR A 65 -21.35 13.70 -12.67
C TYR A 65 -21.71 15.10 -13.18
N LEU A 66 -21.70 16.11 -12.30
CA LEU A 66 -22.00 17.50 -12.65
C LEU A 66 -20.99 18.10 -13.64
N GLN A 67 -19.81 17.50 -13.75
CA GLN A 67 -18.72 17.91 -14.62
C GLN A 67 -18.60 17.02 -15.87
N GLY A 68 -19.55 16.08 -16.07
CA GLY A 68 -19.55 15.18 -17.22
C GLY A 68 -18.42 14.15 -17.22
N VAL A 69 -17.79 13.90 -16.06
CA VAL A 69 -16.68 12.95 -15.89
C VAL A 69 -17.03 11.89 -14.84
N ASN A 70 -16.38 10.73 -14.92
CA ASN A 70 -16.56 9.68 -13.92
C ASN A 70 -15.41 9.73 -12.91
N LEU A 71 -15.68 10.27 -11.72
CA LEU A 71 -14.70 10.32 -10.64
C LEU A 71 -15.05 9.33 -9.51
N VAL A 72 -15.92 8.34 -9.75
CA VAL A 72 -16.30 7.31 -8.76
C VAL A 72 -15.10 6.40 -8.45
N GLY A 73 -14.82 6.17 -7.16
CA GLY A 73 -13.68 5.36 -6.69
C GLY A 73 -12.77 6.13 -5.73
N GLY A 74 -11.55 5.62 -5.53
CA GLY A 74 -10.53 6.28 -4.70
C GLY A 74 -10.81 6.12 -3.20
N TYR A 75 -10.09 6.90 -2.39
CA TYR A 75 -10.18 6.83 -0.94
C TYR A 75 -10.68 8.13 -0.32
N TYR A 76 -11.47 8.03 0.75
CA TYR A 76 -11.64 9.14 1.67
C TYR A 76 -10.35 9.35 2.48
N ASP A 77 -10.00 10.60 2.73
CA ASP A 77 -8.67 10.96 3.24
C ASP A 77 -8.45 10.60 4.70
N ALA A 78 -9.41 10.95 5.56
CA ALA A 78 -9.30 10.84 7.00
C ALA A 78 -10.64 10.42 7.62
N GLY A 79 -11.10 11.16 8.64
CA GLY A 79 -12.41 10.99 9.26
C GLY A 79 -13.59 11.55 8.46
N ASP A 80 -13.32 12.17 7.32
CA ASP A 80 -14.25 12.87 6.46
C ASP A 80 -14.63 12.06 5.21
N HIS A 81 -15.24 12.72 4.23
CA HIS A 81 -15.62 12.10 2.96
C HIS A 81 -15.07 12.86 1.74
N VAL A 82 -14.06 13.71 1.93
CA VAL A 82 -13.39 14.38 0.81
C VAL A 82 -12.29 13.48 0.27
N LYS A 83 -12.08 13.56 -1.05
CA LYS A 83 -11.03 12.83 -1.77
C LYS A 83 -9.91 13.79 -2.12
N PHE A 84 -9.05 14.07 -1.14
CA PHE A 84 -7.89 14.94 -1.34
C PHE A 84 -6.82 14.22 -2.19
N GLY A 85 -6.55 14.75 -3.39
CA GLY A 85 -5.68 14.10 -4.37
C GLY A 85 -4.23 13.95 -3.91
N LEU A 86 -3.68 14.97 -3.23
CA LEU A 86 -2.29 14.98 -2.77
C LEU A 86 -1.99 13.90 -1.71
N PRO A 87 -2.69 13.85 -0.56
CA PRO A 87 -2.44 12.81 0.45
C PRO A 87 -2.79 11.41 -0.07
N MET A 88 -3.78 11.28 -0.97
CA MET A 88 -4.04 10.00 -1.64
C MET A 88 -2.87 9.57 -2.54
N ALA A 89 -2.23 10.51 -3.26
CA ALA A 89 -1.11 10.21 -4.13
C ALA A 89 0.13 9.81 -3.32
N TYR A 90 0.39 10.52 -2.22
CA TYR A 90 1.40 10.13 -1.23
C TYR A 90 1.15 8.72 -0.71
N THR A 91 -0.09 8.42 -0.29
CA THR A 91 -0.51 7.11 0.22
C THR A 91 -0.23 6.00 -0.78
N VAL A 92 -0.67 6.15 -2.03
CA VAL A 92 -0.44 5.15 -3.08
C VAL A 92 1.06 4.97 -3.36
N THR A 93 1.83 6.06 -3.30
CA THR A 93 3.29 6.01 -3.44
C THR A 93 3.95 5.23 -2.31
N MET A 94 3.56 5.48 -1.05
CA MET A 94 4.11 4.76 0.11
C MET A 94 3.72 3.28 0.11
N LEU A 95 2.49 2.95 -0.26
CA LEU A 95 2.06 1.56 -0.43
C LEU A 95 2.88 0.85 -1.52
N ALA A 96 3.08 1.51 -2.67
CA ALA A 96 3.88 0.97 -3.76
C ALA A 96 5.36 0.83 -3.35
N TRP A 97 5.92 1.80 -2.63
CA TRP A 97 7.28 1.75 -2.13
C TRP A 97 7.47 0.58 -1.16
N GLY A 98 6.57 0.42 -0.18
CA GLY A 98 6.59 -0.75 0.71
C GLY A 98 6.47 -2.08 -0.04
N ALA A 99 5.63 -2.15 -1.07
CA ALA A 99 5.49 -3.35 -1.91
C ALA A 99 6.71 -3.65 -2.78
N ILE A 100 7.53 -2.65 -3.11
CA ILE A 100 8.78 -2.79 -3.85
C ILE A 100 9.89 -3.28 -2.92
N ASP A 101 10.15 -2.54 -1.84
CA ASP A 101 11.31 -2.79 -0.97
C ASP A 101 11.10 -4.01 -0.07
N PHE A 102 9.86 -4.26 0.37
CA PHE A 102 9.51 -5.40 1.24
C PHE A 102 8.67 -6.45 0.52
N ARG A 103 8.94 -6.63 -0.79
CA ARG A 103 8.19 -7.55 -1.65
C ARG A 103 8.18 -8.97 -1.11
N LYS A 104 9.35 -9.46 -0.68
CA LYS A 104 9.53 -10.82 -0.18
C LYS A 104 8.72 -11.01 1.10
N GLU A 105 8.85 -10.08 2.03
CA GLU A 105 8.20 -10.08 3.33
C GLU A 105 6.67 -10.08 3.19
N LEU A 106 6.13 -9.21 2.34
CA LEU A 106 4.68 -9.17 2.04
C LEU A 106 4.19 -10.45 1.34
N THR A 107 5.03 -11.09 0.53
CA THR A 107 4.68 -12.36 -0.14
C THR A 107 4.69 -13.51 0.86
N ASP A 108 5.71 -13.58 1.72
CA ASP A 108 5.84 -14.62 2.74
C ASP A 108 4.70 -14.56 3.79
N LEU A 109 4.12 -13.36 3.99
CA LEU A 109 2.97 -13.13 4.86
C LEU A 109 1.61 -13.27 4.16
N ASP A 110 1.58 -13.58 2.86
CA ASP A 110 0.35 -13.65 2.05
C ASP A 110 -0.44 -12.32 1.99
N GLN A 111 0.25 -11.19 2.17
CA GLN A 111 -0.35 -9.84 2.19
C GLN A 111 -0.11 -9.04 0.89
N MET A 112 0.76 -9.52 0.00
CA MET A 112 1.05 -8.88 -1.29
C MET A 112 -0.21 -8.67 -2.14
N GLY A 113 -1.15 -9.62 -2.13
CA GLY A 113 -2.42 -9.48 -2.86
C GLY A 113 -3.23 -8.28 -2.36
N TYR A 114 -3.43 -8.17 -1.05
CA TYR A 114 -4.15 -7.06 -0.44
C TYR A 114 -3.42 -5.72 -0.65
N ALA A 115 -2.09 -5.68 -0.56
CA ALA A 115 -1.30 -4.48 -0.85
C ALA A 115 -1.48 -4.01 -2.30
N LEU A 116 -1.38 -4.91 -3.28
CA LEU A 116 -1.60 -4.60 -4.70
C LEU A 116 -3.04 -4.15 -4.98
N TRP A 117 -4.04 -4.73 -4.30
CA TRP A 117 -5.42 -4.26 -4.38
C TRP A 117 -5.57 -2.85 -3.82
N SER A 118 -4.91 -2.53 -2.71
CA SER A 118 -4.94 -1.18 -2.13
C SER A 118 -4.28 -0.14 -3.04
N ILE A 119 -3.16 -0.49 -3.68
CA ILE A 119 -2.51 0.34 -4.71
C ILE A 119 -3.41 0.49 -5.94
N GLY A 120 -3.96 -0.63 -6.42
CA GLY A 120 -4.85 -0.68 -7.59
C GLY A 120 -6.07 0.22 -7.43
N TRP A 121 -6.71 0.20 -6.27
CA TRP A 121 -7.88 1.03 -6.00
C TRP A 121 -7.61 2.54 -6.11
N GLY A 122 -6.46 3.00 -5.59
CA GLY A 122 -6.06 4.40 -5.66
C GLY A 122 -5.60 4.80 -7.07
N THR A 123 -4.82 3.95 -7.74
CA THR A 123 -4.36 4.20 -9.12
C THR A 123 -5.49 4.18 -10.14
N ASP A 124 -6.49 3.30 -9.98
CA ASP A 124 -7.71 3.29 -10.79
C ASP A 124 -8.47 4.62 -10.70
N TYR A 125 -8.47 5.24 -9.53
CA TYR A 125 -9.04 6.58 -9.35
C TYR A 125 -8.20 7.65 -10.05
N PHE A 126 -6.88 7.62 -9.94
CA PHE A 126 -6.03 8.59 -10.64
C PHE A 126 -6.13 8.49 -12.17
N MET A 127 -6.29 7.29 -12.72
CA MET A 127 -6.54 7.11 -14.15
C MET A 127 -7.87 7.75 -14.58
N LYS A 128 -8.91 7.67 -13.75
CA LYS A 128 -10.19 8.36 -13.98
C LYS A 128 -10.08 9.87 -13.83
N ALA A 129 -9.25 10.33 -12.88
CA ALA A 129 -8.98 11.74 -12.66
C ALA A 129 -8.14 12.35 -13.78
N HIS A 130 -7.36 11.57 -14.52
CA HIS A 130 -6.55 12.03 -15.66
C HIS A 130 -7.35 11.97 -16.97
N THR A 131 -8.28 12.92 -17.17
CA THR A 131 -9.25 12.85 -18.28
C THR A 131 -8.69 13.28 -19.64
N GLN A 132 -7.60 14.05 -19.65
CA GLN A 132 -6.93 14.55 -20.86
C GLN A 132 -5.42 14.71 -20.58
N PRO A 133 -4.54 14.80 -21.61
CA PRO A 133 -3.09 14.96 -21.41
C PRO A 133 -2.63 16.22 -20.68
N ASN A 134 -3.52 17.23 -20.60
CA ASN A 134 -3.55 18.49 -19.82
C ASN A 134 -4.34 18.58 -18.47
N VAL A 135 -5.17 17.59 -18.12
CA VAL A 135 -6.23 17.71 -17.09
C VAL A 135 -6.17 16.57 -16.07
N LEU A 136 -5.83 16.91 -14.81
CA LEU A 136 -6.02 16.07 -13.63
C LEU A 136 -7.11 16.65 -12.72
N TRP A 137 -8.16 15.86 -12.45
CA TRP A 137 -9.22 16.15 -11.49
C TRP A 137 -8.73 15.89 -10.06
N ALA A 138 -8.06 16.88 -9.51
CA ALA A 138 -7.78 17.00 -8.08
C ALA A 138 -8.34 18.37 -7.63
N GLN A 139 -8.66 18.55 -6.34
CA GLN A 139 -8.77 19.91 -5.81
C GLN A 139 -7.35 20.49 -5.83
N LEU A 140 -7.04 21.15 -6.97
CA LEU A 140 -5.74 21.51 -7.56
C LEU A 140 -4.83 20.29 -7.86
N PHE A 141 -4.22 20.13 -9.06
CA PHE A 141 -3.51 21.14 -9.84
C PHE A 141 -3.28 20.65 -11.30
N THR A 142 -3.16 21.61 -12.23
CA THR A 142 -2.53 21.57 -13.57
C THR A 142 -1.04 21.13 -13.58
N PHE A 143 -0.57 20.47 -12.51
CA PHE A 143 0.82 20.15 -12.20
C PHE A 143 1.23 18.75 -12.68
N ALA A 144 0.36 17.74 -12.49
CA ALA A 144 0.67 16.35 -12.80
C ALA A 144 0.74 16.05 -14.31
N ASP A 145 0.15 16.93 -15.14
CA ASP A 145 0.10 16.74 -16.59
C ASP A 145 1.30 17.27 -17.32
N ARG A 146 1.87 18.36 -16.82
CA ARG A 146 2.94 19.05 -17.53
C ARG A 146 4.31 18.39 -17.28
N TYR A 147 4.44 17.56 -16.23
CA TYR A 147 5.72 16.98 -15.82
C TYR A 147 5.56 15.51 -15.40
N ARG A 148 5.76 14.60 -16.36
CA ARG A 148 5.89 13.16 -16.09
C ARG A 148 7.35 12.82 -15.78
N GLY A 149 7.56 12.29 -14.57
CA GLY A 149 8.85 11.80 -14.10
C GLY A 149 9.73 12.93 -13.58
N LEU A 150 10.13 12.81 -12.30
CA LEU A 150 10.96 13.73 -11.51
C LEU A 150 10.16 14.87 -10.85
N TYR A 151 9.76 14.61 -9.59
CA TYR A 151 8.97 15.50 -8.72
C TYR A 151 9.76 16.76 -8.29
N ASP A 152 11.09 16.75 -8.43
CA ASP A 152 12.06 17.73 -7.93
C ASP A 152 12.30 18.95 -8.83
N ASP A 153 11.94 18.86 -10.11
CA ASP A 153 12.11 19.99 -11.05
C ASP A 153 10.83 20.82 -11.23
N SER A 154 9.70 20.35 -10.70
CA SER A 154 8.39 20.95 -10.95
C SER A 154 7.93 21.92 -9.85
N ILE A 155 8.49 21.81 -8.64
CA ILE A 155 8.24 22.74 -7.52
C ILE A 155 9.59 23.21 -6.96
N GLN A 156 10.11 24.32 -7.47
CA GLN A 156 11.38 24.91 -7.01
C GLN A 156 11.42 25.10 -5.48
N ASN A 157 10.27 25.42 -4.86
CA ASN A 157 10.15 25.55 -3.40
C ASN A 157 10.09 24.20 -2.66
N ALA A 158 9.63 23.11 -3.29
CA ALA A 158 9.65 21.77 -2.68
C ALA A 158 11.03 21.11 -2.75
N LYS A 159 11.93 21.58 -3.63
CA LYS A 159 13.36 21.20 -3.67
C LYS A 159 14.06 21.39 -2.31
N GLN A 160 13.52 22.28 -1.48
CA GLN A 160 13.96 22.54 -0.12
C GLN A 160 13.55 21.43 0.87
N PHE A 161 12.49 20.68 0.56
CA PHE A 161 11.87 19.69 1.46
C PHE A 161 12.03 18.24 0.98
N TYR A 162 11.76 17.94 -0.30
CA TYR A 162 11.82 16.58 -0.87
C TYR A 162 12.13 16.59 -2.36
N THR A 163 12.89 15.59 -2.78
CA THR A 163 13.32 15.39 -4.16
C THR A 163 13.48 13.89 -4.39
N SER A 164 12.69 13.34 -5.30
CA SER A 164 12.64 11.90 -5.54
C SER A 164 13.87 11.45 -6.32
N SER A 165 14.84 10.86 -5.64
CA SER A 165 15.81 9.99 -6.29
C SER A 165 16.12 8.82 -5.37
N GLY A 166 16.17 7.62 -5.97
CA GLY A 166 16.49 6.40 -5.27
C GLY A 166 17.93 6.47 -4.79
N TYR A 167 18.11 6.80 -3.52
CA TYR A 167 19.42 6.80 -2.88
C TYR A 167 20.09 5.41 -2.92
N SER A 168 19.31 4.32 -3.01
CA SER A 168 19.82 2.97 -3.28
C SER A 168 20.67 2.88 -4.55
N ILE A 169 20.33 3.61 -5.61
CA ILE A 169 21.10 3.64 -6.87
C ILE A 169 22.51 4.19 -6.66
N LEU A 170 22.69 5.13 -5.72
CA LEU A 170 24.01 5.64 -5.36
C LEU A 170 24.83 4.60 -4.60
N LEU A 171 24.22 3.92 -3.64
CA LEU A 171 24.86 2.87 -2.85
C LEU A 171 25.27 1.67 -3.72
N GLU A 172 24.50 1.37 -4.76
CA GLU A 172 24.83 0.36 -5.78
C GLU A 172 25.95 0.78 -6.75
N GLY A 173 26.49 2.00 -6.63
CA GLY A 173 27.53 2.52 -7.53
C GLY A 173 27.01 2.89 -8.93
N ARG A 174 25.69 3.00 -9.11
CA ARG A 174 25.02 3.21 -10.41
C ARG A 174 24.57 4.66 -10.63
N GLY A 175 25.10 5.60 -9.85
CA GLY A 175 24.66 7.00 -9.85
C GLY A 175 24.88 7.77 -11.17
N GLY A 176 25.80 7.32 -12.03
CA GLY A 176 26.05 7.93 -13.35
C GLY A 176 26.18 9.45 -13.30
N ALA A 177 25.52 10.15 -14.22
CA ALA A 177 25.50 11.62 -14.29
C ALA A 177 24.83 12.30 -13.08
N TYR A 178 24.02 11.56 -12.30
CA TYR A 178 23.28 12.09 -11.16
C TYR A 178 24.00 11.89 -9.82
N THR A 179 25.22 11.34 -9.83
CA THR A 179 25.99 11.00 -8.61
C THR A 179 26.13 12.17 -7.64
N SER A 180 26.38 13.39 -8.12
CA SER A 180 26.51 14.59 -7.28
C SER A 180 25.21 14.93 -6.56
N THR A 181 24.08 14.90 -7.29
CA THR A 181 22.74 15.13 -6.76
C THR A 181 22.34 14.04 -5.76
N LEU A 182 22.58 12.78 -6.10
CA LEU A 182 22.32 11.65 -5.22
C LEU A 182 23.11 11.73 -3.91
N LYS A 183 24.37 12.20 -3.94
CA LYS A 183 25.18 12.43 -2.73
C LYS A 183 24.59 13.50 -1.81
N GLN A 184 23.93 14.52 -2.35
CA GLN A 184 23.24 15.51 -1.53
C GLN A 184 22.03 14.90 -0.81
N TYR A 185 21.31 13.99 -1.47
CA TYR A 185 20.20 13.28 -0.84
C TYR A 185 20.66 12.25 0.17
N GLN A 186 21.78 11.57 -0.09
CA GLN A 186 22.48 10.78 0.91
C GLN A 186 22.77 11.61 2.16
N ALA A 187 23.33 12.81 1.99
CA ALA A 187 23.67 13.67 3.12
C ALA A 187 22.42 14.06 3.94
N LYS A 188 21.30 14.39 3.28
CA LYS A 188 20.03 14.68 3.95
C LYS A 188 19.46 13.45 4.66
N ALA A 189 19.48 12.28 4.03
CA ALA A 189 19.05 11.02 4.63
C ALA A 189 19.90 10.66 5.85
N ASN A 190 21.22 10.84 5.76
CA ASN A 190 22.15 10.63 6.87
C ASN A 190 21.83 11.57 8.04
N TYR A 191 21.72 12.87 7.75
CA TYR A 191 21.40 13.86 8.77
C TYR A 191 20.11 13.53 9.51
N PHE A 192 19.04 13.21 8.77
CA PHE A 192 17.76 12.84 9.34
C PHE A 192 17.85 11.55 10.17
N ALA A 193 18.52 10.52 9.65
CA ALA A 193 18.72 9.27 10.38
C ALA A 193 19.51 9.46 11.68
N CYS A 194 20.60 10.24 11.64
CA CYS A 194 21.36 10.61 12.83
C CYS A 194 20.51 11.37 13.84
N ALA A 195 19.67 12.32 13.37
CA ALA A 195 18.78 13.09 14.23
C ALA A 195 17.72 12.22 14.94
N CYS A 196 17.16 11.23 14.24
CA CYS A 196 16.24 10.23 14.83
C CYS A 196 16.93 9.41 15.94
N LEU A 197 18.18 9.01 15.69
CA LEU A 197 19.00 8.21 16.60
C LEU A 197 19.59 9.01 17.77
N GLN A 198 19.34 10.32 17.84
CA GLN A 198 19.93 11.22 18.83
C GLN A 198 21.45 11.36 18.73
N LYS A 199 22.02 11.15 17.53
CA LYS A 199 23.47 11.11 17.28
C LYS A 199 23.97 12.24 16.37
N ASN A 200 23.26 13.37 16.36
CA ASN A 200 23.46 14.46 15.39
C ASN A 200 24.02 15.75 16.02
N ASP A 201 24.93 15.63 17.00
CA ASP A 201 25.63 16.77 17.61
C ASP A 201 24.67 17.84 18.16
N GLY A 202 23.65 17.37 18.89
CA GLY A 202 22.62 18.23 19.47
C GLY A 202 21.48 18.63 18.52
N TYR A 203 21.60 18.45 17.20
CA TYR A 203 20.53 18.72 16.23
C TYR A 203 19.60 17.52 16.05
N ASN A 204 19.04 17.07 17.17
CA ASN A 204 18.26 15.85 17.25
C ASN A 204 16.76 16.12 17.17
N ILE A 205 16.00 15.13 16.71
CA ILE A 205 14.54 15.19 16.71
C ILE A 205 14.04 15.04 18.16
N HIS A 206 13.06 15.85 18.54
CA HIS A 206 12.45 15.77 19.86
C HIS A 206 11.76 14.40 20.06
N LYS A 207 11.88 13.86 21.27
CA LYS A 207 11.18 12.65 21.70
C LYS A 207 10.36 12.95 22.94
N THR A 208 9.16 12.39 23.01
CA THR A 208 8.35 12.38 24.23
C THR A 208 9.08 11.60 25.33
N PRO A 209 8.71 11.78 26.62
CA PRO A 209 9.22 10.94 27.71
C PRO A 209 9.11 9.43 27.45
N GLY A 210 8.06 8.99 26.75
CA GLY A 210 7.84 7.60 26.34
C GLY A 210 8.66 7.14 25.13
N GLY A 211 9.46 8.01 24.51
CA GLY A 211 10.37 7.67 23.41
C GLY A 211 9.77 7.78 22.00
N LEU A 212 8.56 8.34 21.87
CA LEU A 212 7.95 8.63 20.56
C LEU A 212 8.64 9.83 19.91
N MET A 213 9.00 9.69 18.64
CA MET A 213 9.42 10.82 17.80
C MET A 213 8.28 11.84 17.69
N TYR A 214 8.52 13.08 18.09
CA TYR A 214 7.53 14.13 18.14
C TYR A 214 7.94 15.35 17.29
N VAL A 215 7.21 15.58 16.22
CA VAL A 215 7.53 16.61 15.21
C VAL A 215 6.51 17.74 15.23
N ARG A 216 5.23 17.41 15.43
CA ARG A 216 4.11 18.37 15.42
C ARG A 216 3.02 17.90 16.37
N GLU A 217 2.22 18.85 16.84
CA GLU A 217 1.13 18.60 17.80
C GLU A 217 -0.03 17.81 17.19
N TRP A 218 -0.47 18.17 15.99
CA TRP A 218 -1.58 17.49 15.33
C TRP A 218 -1.08 16.28 14.53
N ASN A 219 -1.66 15.11 14.85
CA ASN A 219 -1.52 13.88 14.07
C ASN A 219 -0.04 13.50 13.92
N ASN A 220 0.66 13.46 15.04
CA ASN A 220 2.10 13.25 15.08
C ASN A 220 2.50 11.85 14.56
N LEU A 221 1.67 10.83 14.78
CA LEU A 221 2.00 9.45 14.41
C LEU A 221 2.16 9.25 12.89
N GLN A 222 1.62 10.12 12.05
CA GLN A 222 1.89 10.07 10.60
C GLN A 222 3.37 10.38 10.27
N TYR A 223 4.02 11.24 11.06
CA TYR A 223 5.44 11.56 10.89
C TYR A 223 6.31 10.44 11.46
N ALA A 224 5.95 9.93 12.64
CA ALA A 224 6.67 8.83 13.27
C ALA A 224 6.61 7.54 12.42
N SER A 225 5.44 7.21 11.85
CA SER A 225 5.28 6.05 10.95
C SER A 225 6.09 6.19 9.67
N ALA A 226 6.06 7.36 9.02
CA ALA A 226 6.87 7.63 7.83
C ALA A 226 8.38 7.57 8.13
N ALA A 227 8.82 8.13 9.26
CA ALA A 227 10.21 8.08 9.69
C ALA A 227 10.66 6.65 9.99
N ALA A 228 9.84 5.87 10.70
CA ALA A 228 10.13 4.47 11.01
C ALA A 228 10.24 3.62 9.74
N PHE A 229 9.31 3.75 8.80
CA PHE A 229 9.39 3.10 7.50
C PHE A 229 10.68 3.47 6.75
N LEU A 230 10.99 4.77 6.66
CA LEU A 230 12.18 5.26 5.95
C LEU A 230 13.47 4.68 6.55
N LEU A 231 13.58 4.61 7.88
CA LEU A 231 14.76 4.08 8.54
C LEU A 231 14.86 2.55 8.43
N ALA A 232 13.73 1.84 8.33
CA ALA A 232 13.74 0.41 8.00
C ALA A 232 14.27 0.17 6.58
N VAL A 233 13.79 0.92 5.59
CA VAL A 233 14.31 0.87 4.21
C VAL A 233 15.80 1.24 4.17
N TYR A 234 16.18 2.27 4.93
CA TYR A 234 17.56 2.71 4.94
C TYR A 234 18.50 1.67 5.59
N SER A 235 18.04 1.00 6.65
CA SER A 235 18.74 -0.13 7.25
C SER A 235 19.03 -1.23 6.22
N ASP A 236 18.05 -1.63 5.42
CA ASP A 236 18.25 -2.65 4.38
C ASP A 236 19.20 -2.19 3.29
N SER A 237 19.09 -0.93 2.87
CA SER A 237 19.97 -0.34 1.86
C SER A 237 21.44 -0.34 2.31
N LEU A 238 21.71 0.04 3.56
CA LEU A 238 23.07 0.00 4.12
C LEU A 238 23.57 -1.43 4.30
N SER A 239 22.71 -2.34 4.76
CA SER A 239 23.05 -3.75 4.94
C SER A 239 23.44 -4.39 3.61
N ALA A 240 22.65 -4.16 2.55
CA ALA A 240 22.92 -4.66 1.21
C ALA A 240 24.24 -4.11 0.63
N ALA A 241 24.57 -2.86 0.97
CA ALA A 241 25.82 -2.21 0.56
C ALA A 241 27.02 -2.54 1.47
N ASN A 242 26.84 -3.35 2.52
CA ASN A 242 27.83 -3.57 3.59
C ASN A 242 28.41 -2.25 4.14
N ALA A 243 27.54 -1.25 4.25
CA ALA A 243 27.86 0.11 4.66
C ALA A 243 27.36 0.41 6.08
N LYS A 244 27.94 1.45 6.69
CA LYS A 244 27.49 2.00 7.96
C LYS A 244 27.06 3.45 7.77
N LEU A 245 26.11 3.90 8.58
CA LEU A 245 25.72 5.30 8.62
C LEU A 245 26.81 6.08 9.37
N THR A 246 27.29 7.16 8.79
CA THR A 246 28.22 8.08 9.45
C THR A 246 27.44 9.21 10.10
N CYS A 247 27.47 9.27 11.43
CA CYS A 247 26.93 10.37 12.23
C CYS A 247 28.05 11.17 12.91
N PRO A 248 27.80 12.42 13.33
CA PRO A 248 28.75 13.20 14.13
C PRO A 248 29.31 12.45 15.34
N GLU A 249 28.47 11.66 16.03
CA GLU A 249 28.85 10.92 17.24
C GLU A 249 29.42 9.52 16.96
N GLY A 250 29.56 9.11 15.69
CA GLY A 250 30.22 7.87 15.31
C GLY A 250 29.59 7.11 14.15
N GLN A 251 30.16 5.92 13.88
CA GLN A 251 29.66 4.99 12.86
C GLN A 251 28.55 4.12 13.42
N ILE A 252 27.40 4.13 12.75
CA ILE A 252 26.18 3.46 13.19
C ILE A 252 25.91 2.24 12.30
N PRO A 253 25.80 1.03 12.87
CA PRO A 253 25.43 -0.16 12.12
C PRO A 253 23.97 -0.08 11.66
N PRO A 254 23.61 -0.73 10.53
CA PRO A 254 22.24 -0.74 10.04
C PRO A 254 21.19 -1.21 11.06
N GLN A 255 21.57 -2.12 11.97
CA GLN A 255 20.67 -2.65 12.98
C GLN A 255 20.13 -1.55 13.92
N GLU A 256 20.92 -0.55 14.29
CA GLU A 256 20.46 0.55 15.16
C GLU A 256 19.34 1.38 14.50
N LEU A 257 19.33 1.50 13.16
CA LEU A 257 18.24 2.15 12.41
C LEU A 257 16.96 1.32 12.47
N LEU A 258 17.08 0.00 12.31
CA LEU A 258 15.95 -0.92 12.38
C LEU A 258 15.39 -1.01 13.80
N ASP A 259 16.24 -0.95 14.82
CA ASP A 259 15.83 -0.94 16.23
C ASP A 259 15.07 0.34 16.58
N PHE A 260 15.50 1.49 16.03
CA PHE A 260 14.70 2.71 16.13
C PHE A 260 13.35 2.57 15.44
N ALA A 261 13.30 2.07 14.20
CA ALA A 261 12.05 1.85 13.48
C ALA A 261 11.10 0.91 14.26
N ARG A 262 11.64 -0.16 14.85
CA ARG A 262 10.93 -1.07 15.75
C ARG A 262 10.41 -0.36 17.00
N SER A 263 11.20 0.50 17.62
CA SER A 263 10.76 1.24 18.81
C SER A 263 9.52 2.10 18.56
N GLN A 264 9.43 2.71 17.37
CA GLN A 264 8.26 3.50 16.99
C GLN A 264 7.06 2.60 16.69
N ALA A 265 7.26 1.50 15.96
CA ALA A 265 6.21 0.50 15.74
C ALA A 265 5.67 -0.08 17.05
N ASP A 266 6.54 -0.47 17.97
CA ASP A 266 6.18 -0.96 19.30
C ASP A 266 5.38 0.08 20.07
N TYR A 267 5.80 1.35 20.01
CA TYR A 267 5.08 2.45 20.63
C TYR A 267 3.65 2.55 20.08
N PHE A 268 3.46 2.43 18.76
CA PHE A 268 2.13 2.43 18.14
C PHE A 268 1.25 1.26 18.60
N LEU A 269 1.87 0.11 18.91
CA LEU A 269 1.16 -1.13 19.23
C LEU A 269 0.96 -1.37 20.72
N GLY A 270 1.53 -0.52 21.59
CA GLY A 270 1.25 -0.55 23.03
C GLY A 270 2.44 -0.31 23.95
N LYS A 271 3.67 -0.25 23.43
CA LYS A 271 4.88 0.03 24.22
C LYS A 271 5.04 1.54 24.48
N ASN A 272 4.06 2.09 25.17
CA ASN A 272 3.99 3.50 25.53
C ASN A 272 3.51 3.66 26.99
N PRO A 273 3.64 4.85 27.59
CA PRO A 273 3.26 5.06 28.99
C PRO A 273 1.80 4.71 29.34
N LYS A 274 0.90 4.68 28.35
CA LYS A 274 -0.50 4.29 28.52
C LYS A 274 -0.77 2.81 28.36
N SER A 275 0.21 2.01 27.94
CA SER A 275 0.04 0.57 27.64
C SER A 275 -1.13 0.28 26.68
N MET A 276 -1.37 1.19 25.74
CA MET A 276 -2.51 1.17 24.81
C MET A 276 -2.02 1.19 23.36
N SER A 277 -2.62 0.38 22.49
CA SER A 277 -2.38 0.46 21.06
C SER A 277 -3.02 1.73 20.48
N TYR A 278 -2.27 2.49 19.69
CA TYR A 278 -2.79 3.57 18.84
C TYR A 278 -3.19 3.07 17.44
N LEU A 279 -3.03 1.78 17.16
CA LEU A 279 -3.60 1.10 16.00
C LEU A 279 -4.95 0.50 16.40
N VAL A 280 -6.04 1.05 15.86
CA VAL A 280 -7.41 0.69 16.25
C VAL A 280 -7.70 -0.80 16.00
N GLY A 281 -8.25 -1.47 17.01
CA GLY A 281 -8.60 -2.87 16.95
C GLY A 281 -7.42 -3.84 17.15
N TYR A 282 -6.20 -3.34 17.35
CA TYR A 282 -5.04 -4.17 17.68
C TYR A 282 -4.80 -4.21 19.20
N GLY A 283 -4.51 -5.40 19.73
CA GLY A 283 -4.31 -5.61 21.16
C GLY A 283 -5.59 -5.48 22.00
N PRO A 284 -5.49 -5.64 23.33
CA PRO A 284 -6.64 -5.63 24.23
C PRO A 284 -7.18 -4.22 24.53
N GLN A 285 -6.37 -3.17 24.32
CA GLN A 285 -6.73 -1.79 24.63
C GLN A 285 -6.32 -0.87 23.48
N TYR A 286 -7.30 -0.18 22.90
CA TYR A 286 -7.14 0.74 21.77
C TYR A 286 -8.25 1.82 21.79
N PRO A 287 -8.08 2.95 21.06
CA PRO A 287 -9.10 4.01 20.96
C PRO A 287 -10.43 3.50 20.40
N ILE A 288 -11.53 3.82 21.09
CA ILE A 288 -12.89 3.47 20.66
C ILE A 288 -13.72 4.69 20.24
N HIS A 289 -13.25 5.92 20.47
CA HIS A 289 -13.92 7.17 20.06
C HIS A 289 -13.16 7.86 18.91
N VAL A 290 -12.80 7.10 17.89
CA VAL A 290 -12.04 7.59 16.72
C VAL A 290 -12.80 8.70 15.97
N HIS A 291 -12.13 9.81 15.61
CA HIS A 291 -12.68 10.88 14.77
C HIS A 291 -12.88 10.40 13.33
N HIS A 292 -13.92 9.60 13.09
CA HIS A 292 -14.20 9.03 11.78
C HIS A 292 -15.70 8.84 11.52
N ARG A 293 -16.25 9.52 10.51
CA ARG A 293 -17.71 9.55 10.24
C ARG A 293 -18.29 8.18 9.94
N GLY A 294 -17.63 7.40 9.10
CA GLY A 294 -18.09 6.04 8.77
C GLY A 294 -18.02 5.07 9.96
N SER A 295 -17.16 5.34 10.94
CA SER A 295 -16.98 4.48 12.12
C SER A 295 -17.94 4.87 13.24
N SER A 296 -18.16 6.16 13.43
CA SER A 296 -18.99 6.74 14.50
C SER A 296 -20.50 6.66 14.27
N ILE A 297 -20.94 6.46 13.02
CA ILE A 297 -22.36 6.26 12.68
C ILE A 297 -22.61 4.77 12.44
N ALA A 298 -23.65 4.20 13.04
CA ALA A 298 -23.91 2.76 12.87
C ALA A 298 -24.16 2.41 11.39
N SER A 299 -23.77 1.20 11.01
CA SER A 299 -23.84 0.75 9.63
C SER A 299 -25.26 0.80 9.06
N ILE A 300 -25.37 1.12 7.77
CA ILE A 300 -26.63 1.06 7.01
C ILE A 300 -27.24 -0.36 6.94
N PHE A 301 -26.46 -1.39 7.26
CA PHE A 301 -26.95 -2.77 7.34
C PHE A 301 -27.55 -3.11 8.70
N SER A 302 -27.25 -2.31 9.73
CA SER A 302 -27.78 -2.46 11.08
C SER A 302 -28.91 -1.46 11.37
N LEU A 303 -28.79 -0.23 10.85
CA LEU A 303 -29.82 0.80 10.94
C LEU A 303 -30.78 0.72 9.77
N ARG A 304 -32.09 0.64 10.06
CA ARG A 304 -33.15 0.62 9.04
C ARG A 304 -33.46 1.99 8.42
N SER A 305 -32.85 3.06 8.93
CA SER A 305 -33.10 4.44 8.51
C SER A 305 -31.80 5.15 8.11
N THR A 306 -31.86 5.96 7.06
CA THR A 306 -30.74 6.80 6.63
C THR A 306 -30.43 7.89 7.66
N VAL A 307 -29.15 8.04 8.01
CA VAL A 307 -28.65 9.15 8.82
C VAL A 307 -28.19 10.28 7.89
N GLN A 308 -28.82 11.45 8.00
CA GLN A 308 -28.44 12.64 7.22
C GLN A 308 -27.24 13.36 7.84
N CYS A 309 -26.57 14.24 7.09
CA CYS A 309 -25.37 14.94 7.56
C CYS A 309 -25.54 15.66 8.91
N VAL A 310 -26.59 16.48 9.05
CA VAL A 310 -26.88 17.23 10.29
C VAL A 310 -27.19 16.26 11.43
N GLN A 311 -28.00 15.24 11.17
CA GLN A 311 -28.33 14.21 12.15
C GLN A 311 -27.09 13.40 12.58
N GLY A 312 -26.16 13.12 11.68
CA GLY A 312 -24.86 12.52 11.99
C GLY A 312 -24.08 13.36 13.00
N PHE A 313 -24.06 14.67 12.80
CA PHE A 313 -23.40 15.59 13.71
C PHE A 313 -24.12 15.69 15.06
N GLU A 314 -25.44 15.90 15.07
CA GLU A 314 -26.20 16.13 16.31
C GLU A 314 -26.38 14.85 17.15
N ALA A 315 -26.65 13.72 16.49
CA ALA A 315 -27.04 12.48 17.17
C ALA A 315 -25.90 11.47 17.34
N TRP A 316 -24.81 11.56 16.56
CA TRP A 316 -23.72 10.56 16.61
C TRP A 316 -22.38 11.14 17.05
N TYR A 317 -22.03 12.35 16.59
CA TYR A 317 -20.69 12.90 16.83
C TYR A 317 -20.32 13.07 18.32
N ARG A 318 -21.29 13.44 19.17
CA ARG A 318 -21.06 13.66 20.61
C ARG A 318 -21.54 12.51 21.50
N ARG A 319 -21.85 11.34 20.92
CA ARG A 319 -22.29 10.19 21.69
C ARG A 319 -21.19 9.71 22.64
N PRO A 320 -21.52 9.44 23.92
CA PRO A 320 -20.57 8.93 24.90
C PRO A 320 -20.16 7.48 24.62
N GLU A 321 -20.97 6.72 23.90
CA GLU A 321 -20.60 5.37 23.51
C GLU A 321 -19.50 5.36 22.44
N GLY A 322 -18.70 4.30 22.47
CA GLY A 322 -17.69 4.04 21.44
C GLY A 322 -18.32 3.93 20.06
N ASN A 323 -17.48 4.05 19.04
CA ASN A 323 -17.88 3.96 17.66
C ASN A 323 -18.53 2.59 17.38
N PRO A 324 -19.74 2.55 16.78
CA PRO A 324 -20.46 1.29 16.53
C PRO A 324 -19.76 0.39 15.51
N ASN A 325 -18.89 0.93 14.65
CA ASN A 325 -18.08 0.15 13.73
C ASN A 325 -16.60 0.31 14.05
N VAL A 326 -15.90 -0.78 14.37
CA VAL A 326 -14.45 -0.75 14.59
C VAL A 326 -13.74 -0.57 13.25
N ILE A 327 -12.95 0.51 13.15
CA ILE A 327 -12.14 0.82 11.98
C ILE A 327 -10.74 0.18 12.13
N TYR A 328 -10.69 -1.15 12.01
CA TYR A 328 -9.48 -1.93 12.19
C TYR A 328 -8.29 -1.37 11.39
N GLY A 329 -7.14 -1.26 12.06
CA GLY A 329 -5.88 -0.84 11.46
C GLY A 329 -5.72 0.66 11.23
N ALA A 330 -6.69 1.47 11.66
CA ALA A 330 -6.55 2.91 11.64
C ALA A 330 -5.50 3.35 12.68
N LEU A 331 -4.41 3.95 12.22
CA LEU A 331 -3.45 4.63 13.09
C LEU A 331 -4.01 6.03 13.40
N VAL A 332 -4.37 6.28 14.66
CA VAL A 332 -4.87 7.59 15.09
C VAL A 332 -3.74 8.62 15.17
N GLY A 333 -4.08 9.89 15.38
CA GLY A 333 -3.11 10.99 15.50
C GLY A 333 -2.08 10.84 16.62
N GLY A 334 -2.47 10.16 17.71
CA GLY A 334 -1.62 9.79 18.83
C GLY A 334 -1.50 10.86 19.92
N PRO A 335 -0.60 10.65 20.89
CA PRO A 335 -0.53 11.49 22.08
C PRO A 335 0.15 12.84 21.83
N ASP A 336 0.00 13.74 22.80
CA ASP A 336 0.76 14.99 22.88
C ASP A 336 2.26 14.75 23.20
N GLN A 337 3.02 15.84 23.29
CA GLN A 337 4.47 15.82 23.55
C GLN A 337 4.85 15.17 24.90
N ASN A 338 3.91 14.99 25.82
CA ASN A 338 4.09 14.41 27.14
C ASN A 338 3.47 13.01 27.26
N ASP A 339 3.17 12.36 26.13
CA ASP A 339 2.51 11.05 26.05
C ASP A 339 1.06 11.02 26.57
N ASN A 340 0.41 12.18 26.72
CA ASN A 340 -1.00 12.22 27.08
C ASN A 340 -1.88 12.01 25.84
N PHE A 341 -2.87 11.14 26.00
CA PHE A 341 -3.86 10.82 24.96
C PHE A 341 -5.26 10.87 25.55
N SER A 342 -6.16 11.56 24.85
CA SER A 342 -7.59 11.65 25.15
C SER A 342 -8.40 10.99 24.02
N ASP A 343 -9.01 9.85 24.33
CA ASP A 343 -9.89 9.10 23.42
C ASP A 343 -11.26 9.78 23.34
N ASP A 344 -11.31 10.90 22.61
CA ASP A 344 -12.51 11.68 22.37
C ASP A 344 -12.67 11.93 20.87
N ARG A 345 -13.87 11.67 20.34
CA ARG A 345 -14.21 11.85 18.93
C ARG A 345 -14.08 13.30 18.49
N SER A 346 -14.21 14.25 19.40
CA SER A 346 -14.02 15.68 19.13
C SER A 346 -12.56 16.12 19.13
N ASN A 347 -11.67 15.32 19.70
CA ASN A 347 -10.24 15.53 19.71
C ASN A 347 -9.59 15.00 18.42
N TYR A 348 -9.92 15.64 17.29
CA TYR A 348 -9.39 15.28 15.97
C TYR A 348 -7.87 15.36 15.90
N GLU A 349 -7.22 16.09 16.81
CA GLU A 349 -5.75 16.19 16.84
C GLU A 349 -5.08 14.86 17.16
N GLN A 350 -5.71 14.09 18.05
CA GLN A 350 -5.19 12.82 18.56
C GLN A 350 -5.96 11.61 18.03
N THR A 351 -7.25 11.72 17.74
CA THR A 351 -8.10 10.57 17.39
C THR A 351 -8.42 10.43 15.91
N GLU A 352 -7.95 11.35 15.05
CA GLU A 352 -8.16 11.27 13.60
C GLU A 352 -7.12 10.36 12.92
N PRO A 353 -7.56 9.31 12.20
CA PRO A 353 -6.67 8.52 11.36
C PRO A 353 -6.57 9.11 9.96
N THR A 354 -5.42 8.92 9.30
CA THR A 354 -5.21 9.35 7.90
C THR A 354 -4.68 8.23 7.03
N LEU A 355 -5.00 8.30 5.73
CA LEU A 355 -4.36 7.45 4.71
C LEU A 355 -2.82 7.55 4.79
N SER A 356 -2.33 8.79 4.92
CA SER A 356 -0.90 9.10 4.95
C SER A 356 -0.17 8.47 6.13
N GLY A 357 -0.77 8.43 7.33
CA GLY A 357 -0.16 7.80 8.49
C GLY A 357 -0.17 6.27 8.43
N CYS A 358 -1.17 5.67 7.77
CA CYS A 358 -1.29 4.21 7.69
C CYS A 358 -0.47 3.59 6.56
N ALA A 359 -0.21 4.31 5.46
CA ALA A 359 0.48 3.76 4.30
C ALA A 359 1.90 3.23 4.57
N PRO A 360 2.76 3.96 5.32
CA PRO A 360 4.11 3.48 5.64
C PRO A 360 4.11 2.20 6.49
N LEU A 361 3.05 2.00 7.30
CA LEU A 361 2.94 0.85 8.19
C LEU A 361 2.85 -0.48 7.46
N VAL A 362 2.31 -0.51 6.22
CA VAL A 362 2.20 -1.75 5.43
C VAL A 362 3.59 -2.35 5.18
N GLY A 363 4.55 -1.53 4.75
CA GLY A 363 5.92 -1.98 4.56
C GLY A 363 6.68 -2.18 5.87
N LEU A 364 6.48 -1.28 6.84
CA LEU A 364 7.17 -1.36 8.13
C LEU A 364 6.80 -2.64 8.89
N PHE A 365 5.52 -2.95 9.02
CA PHE A 365 5.07 -4.14 9.74
C PHE A 365 5.43 -5.43 9.02
N SER A 366 5.40 -5.48 7.68
CA SER A 366 5.90 -6.66 6.95
C SER A 366 7.40 -6.88 7.22
N LYS A 367 8.19 -5.81 7.21
CA LYS A 367 9.62 -5.88 7.52
C LYS A 367 9.86 -6.38 8.94
N LEU A 368 9.22 -5.75 9.94
CA LEU A 368 9.41 -6.10 11.34
C LEU A 368 8.94 -7.53 11.63
N GLN A 369 7.84 -7.98 11.04
CA GLN A 369 7.37 -9.36 11.18
C GLN A 369 8.42 -10.36 10.68
N SER A 370 9.04 -10.08 9.53
CA SER A 370 10.04 -10.98 8.92
C SER A 370 11.29 -11.20 9.78
N VAL A 371 11.62 -10.24 10.65
CA VAL A 371 12.82 -10.28 11.50
C VAL A 371 12.53 -10.61 12.98
N SER A 372 11.26 -10.71 13.38
CA SER A 372 10.90 -10.79 14.79
C SER A 372 10.88 -12.20 15.39
N GLY A 373 11.16 -13.26 14.61
CA GLY A 373 11.24 -14.64 15.11
C GLY A 373 9.94 -15.23 15.68
N ALA A 374 8.96 -14.38 16.02
CA ALA A 374 7.60 -14.74 16.37
C ALA A 374 6.93 -15.29 15.12
N ALA A 375 7.00 -16.60 14.94
CA ALA A 375 6.07 -17.32 14.10
C ALA A 375 4.67 -17.13 14.70
N GLY A 376 4.00 -16.04 14.32
CA GLY A 376 2.59 -15.89 14.61
C GLY A 376 1.89 -17.10 14.02
N ASN A 377 1.25 -17.92 14.85
CA ASN A 377 0.31 -18.94 14.41
C ASN A 377 -0.82 -18.24 13.66
N TYR A 378 -0.63 -18.01 12.36
CA TYR A 378 -1.66 -17.58 11.43
C TYR A 378 -2.66 -18.72 11.28
N HIS A 379 -3.59 -18.80 12.24
CA HIS A 379 -4.76 -19.66 12.17
C HIS A 379 -6.01 -18.81 11.98
N GLU A 380 -6.18 -18.31 10.76
CA GLU A 380 -7.40 -18.49 9.96
C GLU A 380 -7.06 -18.07 8.54
N LYS A 381 -7.03 -19.03 7.61
CA LYS A 381 -6.91 -18.74 6.18
C LYS A 381 -8.18 -18.02 5.74
N ALA A 382 -8.20 -16.69 5.81
CA ALA A 382 -9.13 -15.92 5.00
C ALA A 382 -8.78 -16.26 3.54
N PRO A 383 -9.74 -16.67 2.69
CA PRO A 383 -9.44 -16.99 1.32
C PRO A 383 -8.83 -15.76 0.65
N VAL A 384 -7.58 -15.90 0.20
CA VAL A 384 -6.99 -15.01 -0.79
C VAL A 384 -8.00 -14.90 -1.93
N PRO A 385 -8.43 -13.69 -2.33
CA PRO A 385 -9.27 -13.55 -3.50
C PRO A 385 -8.46 -14.01 -4.72
N HIS A 386 -8.64 -15.26 -5.13
CA HIS A 386 -8.32 -15.68 -6.48
C HIS A 386 -9.26 -14.92 -7.42
N PRO A 387 -8.76 -14.35 -8.54
CA PRO A 387 -9.63 -13.80 -9.56
C PRO A 387 -10.66 -14.87 -9.95
N ALA A 388 -11.94 -14.56 -9.77
CA ALA A 388 -13.03 -15.50 -9.99
C ALA A 388 -12.97 -16.10 -11.40
N THR A 389 -12.97 -17.43 -11.47
CA THR A 389 -13.23 -18.19 -12.69
C THR A 389 -14.65 -17.86 -13.17
N PRO A 390 -14.85 -17.38 -14.42
CA PRO A 390 -16.20 -17.17 -14.95
C PRO A 390 -16.97 -18.49 -15.09
N PRO A 391 -18.32 -18.50 -15.02
CA PRO A 391 -19.12 -19.71 -15.07
C PRO A 391 -18.94 -20.46 -16.40
N SER A 392 -18.83 -21.78 -16.30
CA SER A 392 -18.91 -22.73 -17.41
C SER A 392 -20.25 -22.56 -18.14
N TYR A 393 -20.22 -22.12 -19.39
CA TYR A 393 -21.35 -22.22 -20.31
C TYR A 393 -21.08 -23.34 -21.32
N HIS A 394 -22.09 -24.19 -21.46
CA HIS A 394 -22.12 -25.38 -22.31
C HIS A 394 -21.71 -25.13 -23.76
N GLU A 395 -20.94 -26.09 -24.26
CA GLU A 395 -20.61 -26.36 -25.66
C GLU A 395 -21.77 -26.14 -26.64
N THR A 396 -21.49 -25.45 -27.75
CA THR A 396 -22.18 -25.73 -29.02
C THR A 396 -21.22 -25.66 -30.21
N ARG A 397 -20.91 -26.87 -30.69
CA ARG A 397 -20.64 -27.33 -32.06
C ARG A 397 -19.46 -26.78 -32.87
N LYS A 398 -18.53 -27.71 -33.12
CA LYS A 398 -17.43 -27.72 -34.10
C LYS A 398 -17.85 -27.38 -35.54
N THR A 399 -16.97 -26.68 -36.24
CA THR A 399 -16.78 -26.81 -37.70
C THR A 399 -15.29 -26.95 -38.00
N GLN A 400 -14.96 -27.94 -38.83
CA GLN A 400 -13.62 -28.45 -39.16
C GLN A 400 -12.80 -27.51 -40.06
N GLU A 401 -11.48 -27.63 -39.93
CA GLU A 401 -10.43 -27.08 -40.81
C GLU A 401 -10.48 -27.65 -42.25
N PRO A 402 -9.66 -27.09 -43.18
CA PRO A 402 -8.36 -27.74 -43.39
C PRO A 402 -7.15 -26.82 -43.68
N SER A 403 -5.97 -27.31 -43.26
CA SER A 403 -4.66 -27.31 -43.95
C SER A 403 -3.52 -26.36 -43.48
N LYS A 404 -2.69 -26.91 -42.57
CA LYS A 404 -1.22 -26.82 -42.44
C LYS A 404 -0.53 -25.47 -42.75
N SER A 405 -0.41 -24.63 -41.72
CA SER A 405 0.70 -23.68 -41.55
C SER A 405 1.51 -24.11 -40.31
N GLN A 406 2.81 -23.84 -40.29
CA GLN A 406 3.65 -24.10 -39.11
C GLN A 406 2.98 -23.50 -37.86
N GLU A 407 2.57 -24.35 -36.92
CA GLU A 407 1.88 -23.90 -35.71
C GLU A 407 2.79 -22.92 -34.97
N ALA A 408 2.27 -21.71 -34.74
CA ALA A 408 2.94 -20.74 -33.88
C ALA A 408 3.19 -21.40 -32.50
N PRO A 409 4.34 -21.15 -31.86
CA PRO A 409 4.70 -21.78 -30.58
C PRO A 409 3.76 -21.34 -29.43
N VAL A 410 2.90 -20.36 -29.70
CA VAL A 410 1.93 -19.81 -28.76
C VAL A 410 0.51 -19.90 -29.31
N GLU A 411 -0.44 -20.20 -28.42
CA GLU A 411 -1.88 -20.11 -28.67
C GLU A 411 -2.41 -18.80 -28.10
N PHE A 412 -3.33 -18.16 -28.84
CA PHE A 412 -4.08 -17.01 -28.35
C PHE A 412 -5.48 -17.41 -27.93
N LEU A 413 -5.84 -17.19 -26.66
CA LEU A 413 -7.20 -17.37 -26.17
C LEU A 413 -7.85 -16.00 -25.98
N HIS A 414 -8.85 -15.71 -26.81
CA HIS A 414 -9.57 -14.43 -26.79
C HIS A 414 -10.82 -14.54 -25.92
N SER A 415 -11.06 -13.51 -25.11
CA SER A 415 -12.28 -13.40 -24.30
C SER A 415 -12.71 -11.94 -24.14
N ILE A 416 -14.01 -11.70 -24.01
CA ILE A 416 -14.54 -10.38 -23.62
C ILE A 416 -14.78 -10.40 -22.11
N THR A 417 -14.09 -9.52 -21.40
CA THR A 417 -14.15 -9.43 -19.92
C THR A 417 -15.13 -8.38 -19.43
N LYS A 418 -15.49 -7.40 -20.28
CA LYS A 418 -16.45 -6.35 -19.95
C LYS A 418 -17.03 -5.75 -21.23
N THR A 419 -18.30 -5.39 -21.18
CA THR A 419 -19.01 -4.66 -22.24
C THR A 419 -19.72 -3.46 -21.63
N TRP A 420 -19.65 -2.30 -22.27
CA TRP A 420 -20.40 -1.11 -21.86
C TRP A 420 -20.72 -0.23 -23.05
N THR A 421 -21.75 0.59 -22.94
CA THR A 421 -22.19 1.49 -24.01
C THR A 421 -22.00 2.94 -23.58
N VAL A 422 -21.47 3.77 -24.48
CA VAL A 422 -21.35 5.22 -24.31
C VAL A 422 -21.99 5.87 -25.55
N GLY A 423 -23.14 6.50 -25.37
CA GLY A 423 -23.94 7.01 -26.48
C GLY A 423 -24.39 5.89 -27.43
N PRO A 424 -24.17 6.00 -28.76
CA PRO A 424 -24.52 4.95 -29.72
C PRO A 424 -23.46 3.83 -29.82
N THR A 425 -22.31 3.97 -29.16
CA THR A 425 -21.17 3.07 -29.35
C THR A 425 -21.06 2.08 -28.20
N THR A 426 -21.01 0.79 -28.53
CA THR A 426 -20.71 -0.26 -27.55
C THR A 426 -19.22 -0.60 -27.59
N TYR A 427 -18.60 -0.59 -26.42
CA TYR A 427 -17.19 -0.89 -26.18
C TYR A 427 -17.04 -2.25 -25.52
N TYR A 428 -15.98 -2.96 -25.90
CA TYR A 428 -15.63 -4.26 -25.39
C TYR A 428 -14.20 -4.22 -24.81
N ARG A 429 -14.02 -4.76 -23.60
CA ARG A 429 -12.70 -5.04 -23.02
C ARG A 429 -12.30 -6.47 -23.34
N HIS A 430 -11.49 -6.63 -24.37
CA HIS A 430 -10.94 -7.91 -24.78
C HIS A 430 -9.73 -8.26 -23.91
N ARG A 431 -9.68 -9.49 -23.41
CA ARG A 431 -8.49 -10.11 -22.81
C ARG A 431 -7.99 -11.18 -23.76
N VAL A 432 -6.71 -11.13 -24.08
CA VAL A 432 -6.02 -12.12 -24.91
C VAL A 432 -4.97 -12.79 -24.04
N ILE A 433 -5.11 -14.10 -23.83
CA ILE A 433 -4.10 -14.93 -23.18
C ILE A 433 -3.16 -15.45 -24.26
N ILE A 434 -1.86 -15.37 -24.02
CA ILE A 434 -0.80 -15.93 -24.84
C ILE A 434 -0.24 -17.12 -24.07
N LYS A 435 -0.50 -18.33 -24.55
CA LYS A 435 -0.05 -19.57 -23.91
C LYS A 435 1.05 -20.21 -24.73
N ASN A 436 2.22 -20.45 -24.13
CA ASN A 436 3.27 -21.21 -24.79
C ASN A 436 2.90 -22.70 -24.84
N LYS A 437 2.64 -23.22 -26.05
CA LYS A 437 2.33 -24.63 -26.30
C LYS A 437 3.56 -25.45 -26.68
N SER A 438 4.69 -24.81 -26.92
CA SER A 438 5.93 -25.50 -27.28
C SER A 438 6.62 -26.08 -26.05
N GLU A 439 7.46 -27.10 -26.27
CA GLU A 439 8.33 -27.68 -25.24
C GLU A 439 9.56 -26.80 -24.93
N LYS A 440 9.70 -25.65 -25.61
CA LYS A 440 10.85 -24.75 -25.45
C LYS A 440 10.41 -23.37 -24.91
N PRO A 441 11.28 -22.66 -24.18
CA PRO A 441 11.01 -21.28 -23.83
C PRO A 441 10.90 -20.41 -25.09
N VAL A 442 9.89 -19.55 -25.15
CA VAL A 442 9.71 -18.56 -26.23
C VAL A 442 10.24 -17.22 -25.75
N LYS A 443 11.24 -16.68 -26.44
CA LYS A 443 11.89 -15.40 -26.12
C LYS A 443 11.57 -14.36 -27.17
N ASP A 444 11.68 -13.09 -26.79
CA ASP A 444 11.59 -11.93 -27.70
C ASP A 444 10.34 -11.97 -28.62
N LEU A 445 9.22 -12.45 -28.06
CA LEU A 445 7.97 -12.62 -28.79
C LEU A 445 7.45 -11.26 -29.27
N LYS A 446 7.34 -11.11 -30.59
CA LYS A 446 6.72 -9.96 -31.24
C LYS A 446 5.38 -10.35 -31.85
N LEU A 447 4.40 -9.49 -31.64
CA LEU A 447 3.01 -9.68 -32.03
C LEU A 447 2.58 -8.56 -32.95
N VAL A 448 1.82 -8.89 -34.00
CA VAL A 448 1.07 -7.89 -34.77
C VAL A 448 -0.37 -7.89 -34.28
N VAL A 449 -0.91 -6.69 -34.00
CA VAL A 449 -2.32 -6.50 -33.62
C VAL A 449 -3.01 -5.65 -34.69
N GLU A 450 -3.71 -6.31 -35.62
CA GLU A 450 -4.42 -5.68 -36.73
C GLU A 450 -5.84 -5.27 -36.33
N GLY A 451 -6.31 -4.11 -36.79
CA GLY A 451 -7.65 -3.62 -36.49
C GLY A 451 -7.84 -3.13 -35.05
N LEU A 452 -6.73 -2.83 -34.35
CA LEU A 452 -6.77 -2.16 -33.05
C LEU A 452 -7.14 -0.69 -33.23
N THR A 453 -8.29 -0.27 -32.71
CA THR A 453 -8.77 1.13 -32.79
C THR A 453 -8.79 1.85 -31.45
N GLY A 454 -8.57 1.11 -30.35
CA GLY A 454 -8.51 1.68 -29.02
C GLY A 454 -7.26 1.28 -28.25
N SER A 455 -7.27 1.53 -26.94
CA SER A 455 -6.09 1.36 -26.08
C SER A 455 -5.78 -0.10 -25.78
N ILE A 456 -4.49 -0.43 -25.67
CA ILE A 456 -3.95 -1.76 -25.35
C ILE A 456 -3.03 -1.68 -24.13
N TRP A 457 -3.08 -2.68 -23.26
CA TRP A 457 -2.36 -2.77 -21.99
C TRP A 457 -1.77 -4.16 -21.80
N GLY A 458 -0.58 -4.24 -21.22
CA GLY A 458 0.14 -5.51 -20.99
C GLY A 458 1.12 -5.89 -22.11
N LEU A 459 1.24 -5.05 -23.15
CA LEU A 459 2.29 -5.13 -24.17
C LEU A 459 2.99 -3.78 -24.33
N ILE A 460 4.23 -3.80 -24.83
CA ILE A 460 5.01 -2.61 -25.16
C ILE A 460 4.98 -2.41 -26.68
N PRO A 461 4.69 -1.20 -27.21
CA PRO A 461 4.80 -0.92 -28.64
C PRO A 461 6.23 -1.10 -29.14
N ALA A 462 6.41 -1.83 -30.24
CA ALA A 462 7.69 -1.95 -30.94
C ALA A 462 7.86 -0.85 -32.00
N GLN A 463 9.06 -0.72 -32.58
CA GLN A 463 9.35 0.29 -33.62
C GLN A 463 8.50 0.11 -34.90
N GLN A 464 8.01 -1.10 -35.17
CA GLN A 464 7.19 -1.40 -36.33
C GLN A 464 5.71 -1.13 -36.07
N ARG A 465 5.00 -0.63 -37.08
CA ARG A 465 3.58 -0.28 -36.95
C ARG A 465 2.74 -1.50 -36.54
N ASN A 466 1.81 -1.29 -35.61
CA ASN A 466 0.92 -2.33 -35.05
C ASN A 466 1.66 -3.52 -34.42
N THR A 467 2.94 -3.36 -34.12
CA THR A 467 3.77 -4.42 -33.55
C THR A 467 3.99 -4.17 -32.07
N TYR A 468 3.91 -5.23 -31.28
CA TYR A 468 3.97 -5.19 -29.83
C TYR A 468 4.88 -6.31 -29.30
N GLU A 469 5.56 -6.06 -28.20
CA GLU A 469 6.41 -7.02 -27.50
C GLU A 469 5.94 -7.23 -26.06
N LEU A 470 6.37 -8.33 -25.46
CA LEU A 470 6.14 -8.58 -24.03
C LEU A 470 6.94 -7.58 -23.17
N PRO A 471 6.44 -7.22 -21.97
CA PRO A 471 7.16 -6.34 -21.08
C PRO A 471 8.56 -6.85 -20.69
N GLN A 472 9.46 -5.93 -20.32
CA GLN A 472 10.86 -6.29 -19.98
C GLN A 472 10.97 -7.34 -18.86
N TRP A 473 10.02 -7.36 -17.92
CA TRP A 473 9.95 -8.34 -16.82
C TRP A 473 9.33 -9.70 -17.23
N GLN A 474 8.87 -9.84 -18.47
CA GLN A 474 8.22 -11.04 -19.01
C GLN A 474 8.72 -11.37 -20.43
N LYS A 475 10.02 -11.16 -20.72
CA LYS A 475 10.63 -11.45 -22.04
C LYS A 475 10.66 -12.92 -22.43
N VAL A 476 10.45 -13.83 -21.48
CA VAL A 476 10.53 -15.28 -21.69
C VAL A 476 9.24 -15.93 -21.23
N LEU A 477 8.56 -16.63 -22.13
CA LEU A 477 7.44 -17.52 -21.82
C LEU A 477 7.93 -18.95 -21.72
N GLN A 478 7.92 -19.53 -20.52
CA GLN A 478 8.29 -20.92 -20.29
C GLN A 478 7.28 -21.89 -20.91
N PRO A 479 7.66 -23.14 -21.23
CA PRO A 479 6.72 -24.17 -21.71
C PRO A 479 5.50 -24.28 -20.79
N GLY A 480 4.29 -24.26 -21.37
CA GLY A 480 3.03 -24.35 -20.64
C GLY A 480 2.62 -23.10 -19.85
N SER A 481 3.48 -22.09 -19.73
CA SER A 481 3.15 -20.82 -19.07
C SER A 481 2.25 -19.94 -19.93
N GLU A 482 1.54 -19.03 -19.28
CA GLU A 482 0.67 -18.07 -19.94
C GLU A 482 0.93 -16.64 -19.46
N CYS A 483 0.68 -15.69 -20.35
CA CYS A 483 0.56 -14.29 -20.02
C CYS A 483 -0.69 -13.71 -20.66
N SER A 484 -1.11 -12.51 -20.29
CA SER A 484 -2.26 -11.91 -20.95
C SER A 484 -2.11 -10.41 -21.10
N PHE A 485 -2.64 -9.90 -22.20
CA PHE A 485 -2.83 -8.47 -22.43
C PHE A 485 -4.30 -8.16 -22.65
N VAL A 486 -4.63 -6.89 -22.57
CA VAL A 486 -6.00 -6.39 -22.67
C VAL A 486 -6.04 -5.27 -23.67
N TYR A 487 -7.10 -5.17 -24.45
CA TYR A 487 -7.40 -3.96 -25.19
C TYR A 487 -8.89 -3.62 -25.12
N VAL A 488 -9.20 -2.34 -25.32
CA VAL A 488 -10.56 -1.82 -25.29
C VAL A 488 -10.83 -1.13 -26.61
N GLN A 489 -11.87 -1.55 -27.31
CA GLN A 489 -12.32 -0.86 -28.51
C GLN A 489 -13.82 -1.03 -28.76
N GLY A 490 -14.37 -0.14 -29.59
CA GLY A 490 -15.67 -0.34 -30.20
C GLY A 490 -15.53 -1.12 -31.51
N GLY A 491 -16.54 -1.92 -31.85
CA GLY A 491 -16.56 -2.69 -33.10
C GLY A 491 -15.92 -4.09 -33.00
N PRO A 492 -15.41 -4.65 -34.11
CA PRO A 492 -14.96 -6.03 -34.19
C PRO A 492 -13.70 -6.30 -33.37
N GLN A 493 -13.45 -7.57 -33.03
CA GLN A 493 -12.25 -8.02 -32.34
C GLN A 493 -10.98 -7.74 -33.17
N ALA A 494 -9.93 -7.17 -32.57
CA ALA A 494 -8.62 -7.05 -33.21
C ALA A 494 -7.98 -8.43 -33.44
N LYS A 495 -7.27 -8.57 -34.56
CA LYS A 495 -6.60 -9.82 -34.95
C LYS A 495 -5.17 -9.81 -34.44
N VAL A 496 -4.79 -10.86 -33.72
CA VAL A 496 -3.47 -10.99 -33.08
C VAL A 496 -2.70 -12.12 -33.76
N THR A 497 -1.49 -11.84 -34.24
CA THR A 497 -0.63 -12.83 -34.88
C THR A 497 0.80 -12.75 -34.35
N VAL A 498 1.51 -13.88 -34.37
CA VAL A 498 2.96 -13.89 -34.08
C VAL A 498 3.70 -13.33 -35.28
N GLN A 499 4.58 -12.36 -35.04
CA GLN A 499 5.49 -11.83 -36.03
C GLN A 499 6.83 -12.56 -36.02
N SER A 500 7.43 -12.70 -34.83
CA SER A 500 8.73 -13.34 -34.63
C SER A 500 8.90 -13.78 -33.18
N TYR A 501 9.80 -14.73 -32.94
CA TYR A 501 10.21 -15.19 -31.62
C TYR A 501 11.58 -15.89 -31.72
N ASN A 502 12.24 -16.08 -30.57
CA ASN A 502 13.52 -16.79 -30.42
C ASN A 502 13.39 -18.00 -29.51
#